data_AF-A0A0S9PFN6-F1
#
_entry.id   AF-A0A0S9PFN6-F1
#
_cell.length_a   1.000
_cell.length_b   1.000
_cell.length_c   1.000
_cell.angle_alpha   90.00
_cell.angle_beta   90.00
_cell.angle_gamma   90.00
#
_symmetry.space_group_name_H-M   'P 1'
#
loop_
_entity.id
_entity.type
_entity.pdbx_description
1 polymer ?
#
loop_
_entity_poly.entity_id
_entity_poly.type
_entity_poly.pdbx_seq_one_letter_code
_entity_poly.pdbx_strand_id
1 'polypeptide(L)'
;MESRHVSRVISASPQAVYGFASNVDNLPIWASGLAHSEVTREGDTLRVDSPMGRVSVRFVAPNEFGILDHDVTLPSGATVTNPLRVIAHPDGAEIIFTLRPLDLSDDEFDRDTATVGEDLDHLRALVEDRNRASRS
;
A
#
# COMPACT_ATOMS: atom_id res chain seq x y z
N MET A 1 3.96 -6.53 -21.96
CA MET A 1 3.93 -5.67 -20.76
C MET A 1 4.20 -6.56 -19.57
N GLU A 2 5.31 -6.34 -18.87
CA GLU A 2 5.71 -7.12 -17.69
C GLU A 2 5.33 -6.37 -16.41
N SER A 3 4.96 -7.10 -15.36
CA SER A 3 4.68 -6.51 -14.04
C SER A 3 5.94 -6.53 -13.19
N ARG A 4 6.06 -5.58 -12.24
CA ARG A 4 7.11 -5.62 -11.22
C ARG A 4 6.49 -5.93 -9.86
N HIS A 5 7.07 -6.90 -9.17
CA HIS A 5 6.69 -7.25 -7.82
C HIS A 5 7.71 -6.64 -6.87
N VAL A 6 7.26 -5.74 -6.01
CA VAL A 6 8.08 -5.15 -4.95
C VAL A 6 7.61 -5.77 -3.64
N SER A 7 8.51 -6.42 -2.91
CA SER A 7 8.16 -7.07 -1.65
C SER A 7 9.12 -6.73 -0.52
N ARG A 8 8.63 -6.88 0.71
CA ARG A 8 9.41 -6.78 1.95
C ARG A 8 8.96 -7.86 2.93
N VAL A 9 9.94 -8.52 3.52
CA VAL A 9 9.73 -9.39 4.70
C VAL A 9 9.72 -8.52 5.94
N ILE A 10 8.70 -8.70 6.77
CA ILE A 10 8.44 -7.95 8.00
C ILE A 10 8.42 -8.93 9.16
N SER A 11 9.21 -8.65 10.20
CA SER A 11 9.38 -9.49 11.38
C SER A 11 8.19 -9.38 12.36
N ALA A 12 6.99 -9.69 11.87
CA ALA A 12 5.72 -9.69 12.60
C ALA A 12 4.76 -10.75 12.01
N SER A 13 3.67 -11.08 12.71
CA SER A 13 2.68 -12.03 12.17
C SER A 13 1.95 -11.43 10.96
N PRO A 14 1.48 -12.26 10.01
CA PRO A 14 0.66 -11.78 8.88
C PRO A 14 -0.54 -10.95 9.32
N GLN A 15 -1.18 -11.32 10.44
CA GLN A 15 -2.31 -10.57 11.01
C GLN A 15 -1.90 -9.18 11.51
N ALA A 16 -0.72 -9.06 12.13
CA ALA A 16 -0.22 -7.77 12.59
C ALA A 16 0.14 -6.85 11.42
N VAL A 17 0.80 -7.38 10.39
CA VAL A 17 1.12 -6.63 9.17
C VAL A 17 -0.15 -6.21 8.45
N TYR A 18 -1.07 -7.15 8.20
CA TYR A 18 -2.35 -6.88 7.56
C TYR A 18 -3.17 -5.83 8.31
N GLY A 19 -3.34 -6.01 9.63
CA GLY A 19 -4.11 -5.09 10.46
C GLY A 19 -3.50 -3.70 10.52
N PHE A 20 -2.17 -3.59 10.46
CA PHE A 20 -1.51 -2.28 10.40
C PHE A 20 -1.66 -1.63 9.03
N ALA A 21 -1.37 -2.36 7.94
CA ALA A 21 -1.36 -1.83 6.58
C ALA A 21 -2.77 -1.50 6.05
N SER A 22 -3.79 -2.26 6.46
CA SER A 22 -5.20 -2.03 6.05
C SER A 22 -5.91 -0.96 6.88
N ASN A 23 -5.32 -0.52 8.00
CA ASN A 23 -5.92 0.54 8.78
C ASN A 23 -5.72 1.89 8.07
N VAL A 24 -6.84 2.51 7.70
CA VAL A 24 -6.87 3.80 7.02
C VAL A 24 -6.15 4.90 7.82
N ASP A 25 -6.17 4.86 9.16
CA ASP A 25 -5.46 5.83 10.00
C ASP A 25 -3.93 5.71 9.89
N ASN A 26 -3.45 4.52 9.48
CA ASN A 26 -2.02 4.29 9.28
C ASN A 26 -1.59 4.59 7.84
N LEU A 27 -2.49 4.69 6.87
CA LEU A 27 -2.09 4.88 5.47
C LEU A 27 -1.20 6.11 5.24
N PRO A 28 -1.51 7.31 5.78
CA PRO A 28 -0.68 8.50 5.55
C PRO A 28 0.72 8.41 6.16
N ILE A 29 0.96 7.52 7.14
CA ILE A 29 2.25 7.42 7.81
C ILE A 29 3.22 6.48 7.10
N TRP A 30 2.78 5.66 6.13
CA TRP A 30 3.68 4.75 5.39
C TRP A 30 3.54 4.84 3.87
N ALA A 31 2.39 5.25 3.33
CA ALA A 31 2.19 5.40 1.89
C ALA A 31 2.42 6.87 1.49
N SER A 32 3.57 7.16 0.88
CA SER A 32 3.97 8.52 0.49
C SER A 32 2.96 9.19 -0.44
N GLY A 33 2.31 8.43 -1.33
CA GLY A 33 1.23 8.91 -2.20
C GLY A 33 -0.01 9.45 -1.45
N LEU A 34 -0.11 9.18 -0.14
CA LEU A 34 -1.21 9.61 0.74
C LEU A 34 -0.74 10.57 1.85
N ALA A 35 0.58 10.74 2.04
CA ALA A 35 1.16 11.41 3.20
C ALA A 35 1.01 12.95 3.20
N HIS A 36 0.75 13.56 2.04
CA HIS A 36 0.72 15.02 1.86
C HIS A 36 -0.67 15.62 1.69
N SER A 37 -1.72 14.81 1.86
CA SER A 37 -3.06 15.15 1.42
C SER A 37 -4.06 14.93 2.54
N GLU A 38 -5.07 15.79 2.63
CA GLU A 38 -6.18 15.58 3.54
C GLU A 38 -6.96 14.34 3.08
N VAL A 39 -6.79 13.22 3.79
CA VAL A 39 -7.51 11.98 3.51
C VAL A 39 -8.92 12.09 4.09
N THR A 40 -9.91 12.32 3.23
CA THR A 40 -11.32 12.33 3.63
C THR A 40 -11.93 10.97 3.44
N ARG A 41 -12.58 10.42 4.48
CA ARG A 41 -13.33 9.16 4.40
C ARG A 41 -14.76 9.43 3.97
N GLU A 42 -15.19 8.81 2.87
CA GLU A 42 -16.56 8.80 2.38
C GLU A 42 -17.05 7.35 2.27
N GLY A 43 -17.61 6.83 3.36
CA GLY A 43 -17.95 5.40 3.45
C GLY A 43 -16.69 4.54 3.31
N ASP A 44 -16.69 3.66 2.30
CA ASP A 44 -15.55 2.77 2.00
C ASP A 44 -14.54 3.40 1.01
N THR A 45 -14.72 4.67 0.65
CA THR A 45 -13.84 5.39 -0.27
C THR A 45 -12.99 6.41 0.48
N LEU A 46 -11.70 6.44 0.18
CA LEU A 46 -10.79 7.48 0.62
C LEU A 46 -10.63 8.50 -0.50
N ARG A 47 -10.81 9.79 -0.20
CA ARG A 47 -10.48 10.88 -1.13
C ARG A 47 -9.16 11.50 -0.75
N VAL A 48 -8.32 11.70 -1.75
CA VAL A 48 -6.95 12.19 -1.57
C VAL A 48 -6.71 13.29 -2.59
N ASP A 49 -6.31 14.47 -2.11
CA ASP A 49 -5.96 15.59 -2.98
C ASP A 49 -4.51 15.45 -3.46
N SER A 50 -4.30 15.24 -4.76
CA SER A 50 -2.97 15.11 -5.35
C SER A 50 -2.67 16.26 -6.33
N PRO A 51 -1.40 16.47 -6.73
CA PRO A 51 -1.07 17.42 -7.80
C PRO A 51 -1.79 17.14 -9.13
N MET A 52 -2.23 15.89 -9.36
CA MET A 52 -3.00 15.49 -10.54
C MET A 52 -4.50 15.81 -10.41
N GLY A 53 -4.95 16.28 -9.25
CA GLY A 53 -6.36 16.44 -8.87
C GLY A 53 -6.79 15.44 -7.80
N ARG A 54 -8.07 15.47 -7.47
CA ARG A 54 -8.65 14.62 -6.41
C ARG A 54 -8.80 13.18 -6.90
N VAL A 55 -8.07 12.25 -6.31
CA VAL A 55 -8.19 10.82 -6.57
C VAL A 55 -9.07 10.14 -5.52
N SER A 56 -9.66 9.01 -5.89
CA SER A 56 -10.43 8.18 -4.96
C SER A 56 -9.78 6.80 -4.84
N VAL A 57 -9.56 6.34 -3.61
CA VAL A 57 -8.98 5.01 -3.32
C VAL A 57 -10.03 4.15 -2.64
N ARG A 58 -10.23 2.93 -3.13
CA ARG A 58 -11.15 1.95 -2.52
C ARG A 58 -10.43 0.62 -2.35
N PHE A 59 -10.29 0.18 -1.12
CA PHE A 59 -9.74 -1.13 -0.79
C PHE A 59 -10.80 -2.22 -0.91
N VAL A 60 -10.37 -3.45 -1.17
CA VAL A 60 -11.22 -4.62 -0.92
C VAL A 60 -11.63 -4.69 0.55
N ALA A 61 -12.77 -5.32 0.83
CA ALA A 61 -13.26 -5.50 2.19
C ALA A 61 -12.24 -6.28 3.06
N PRO A 62 -12.21 -6.01 4.38
CA PRO A 62 -11.38 -6.77 5.32
C PRO A 62 -11.57 -8.27 5.15
N ASN A 63 -10.47 -9.02 5.09
CA ASN A 63 -10.49 -10.45 4.81
C ASN A 63 -9.33 -11.17 5.50
N GLU A 64 -9.50 -12.48 5.70
CA GLU A 64 -8.50 -13.33 6.35
C GLU A 64 -7.40 -13.81 5.38
N PHE A 65 -7.53 -13.50 4.09
CA PHE A 65 -6.62 -13.96 3.03
C PHE A 65 -5.42 -13.04 2.83
N GLY A 66 -5.32 -11.95 3.59
CA GLY A 66 -4.23 -10.99 3.48
C GLY A 66 -4.29 -10.12 2.22
N ILE A 67 -5.46 -9.97 1.60
CA ILE A 67 -5.62 -9.19 0.36
C ILE A 67 -5.94 -7.74 0.71
N LEU A 68 -5.12 -6.80 0.24
CA LEU A 68 -5.27 -5.34 0.33
C LEU A 68 -5.31 -4.70 -1.06
N ASP A 69 -5.72 -5.46 -2.07
CA ASP A 69 -5.93 -4.95 -3.42
C ASP A 69 -6.83 -3.69 -3.34
N HIS A 70 -6.46 -2.65 -4.08
CA HIS A 70 -7.21 -1.39 -4.06
C HIS A 70 -7.30 -0.77 -5.45
N ASP A 71 -8.42 -0.10 -5.69
CA ASP A 71 -8.67 0.68 -6.88
C ASP A 71 -8.33 2.14 -6.62
N VAL A 72 -7.55 2.74 -7.50
CA VAL A 72 -7.32 4.19 -7.58
C VAL A 72 -8.06 4.74 -8.79
N THR A 73 -9.07 5.56 -8.55
CA THR A 73 -9.81 6.30 -9.59
C THR A 73 -9.20 7.68 -9.76
N LEU A 74 -8.69 7.95 -10.96
CA LEU A 74 -8.12 9.23 -11.38
C LEU A 74 -9.22 10.27 -11.69
N PRO A 75 -8.91 11.58 -11.73
CA PRO A 75 -9.88 12.60 -12.10
C PRO A 75 -10.48 12.42 -13.50
N SER A 76 -9.79 11.72 -14.39
CA SER A 76 -10.28 11.34 -15.72
C SER A 76 -11.40 10.29 -15.69
N GLY A 77 -11.64 9.65 -14.54
CA GLY A 77 -12.53 8.50 -14.37
C GLY A 77 -11.86 7.15 -14.65
N ALA A 78 -10.62 7.13 -15.14
CA ALA A 78 -9.84 5.91 -15.29
C ALA A 78 -9.57 5.28 -13.91
N THR A 79 -9.73 3.96 -13.82
CA THR A 79 -9.48 3.20 -12.58
C THR A 79 -8.29 2.28 -12.77
N VAL A 80 -7.36 2.33 -11.82
CA VAL A 80 -6.18 1.48 -11.74
C VAL A 80 -6.30 0.56 -10.55
N THR A 81 -6.28 -0.75 -10.77
CA THR A 81 -6.27 -1.74 -9.69
C THR A 81 -4.83 -2.11 -9.34
N ASN A 82 -4.47 -1.90 -8.08
CA ASN A 82 -3.17 -2.18 -7.48
C ASN A 82 -3.25 -3.41 -6.57
N PRO A 83 -2.72 -4.58 -7.00
CA PRO A 83 -2.66 -5.74 -6.14
C PRO A 83 -1.63 -5.54 -5.01
N LEU A 84 -2.06 -5.76 -3.78
CA LEU A 84 -1.24 -5.66 -2.58
C LEU A 84 -1.63 -6.79 -1.63
N ARG A 85 -0.68 -7.62 -1.23
CA ARG A 85 -0.97 -8.80 -0.40
C ARG A 85 0.04 -9.01 0.71
N VAL A 86 -0.44 -9.52 1.82
CA VAL A 86 0.35 -10.01 2.94
C VAL A 86 0.24 -11.53 2.98
N ILE A 87 1.37 -12.22 2.93
CA ILE A 87 1.45 -13.68 2.99
C ILE A 87 2.35 -14.13 4.14
N ALA A 88 2.20 -15.38 4.57
CA ALA A 88 3.08 -15.96 5.57
C ALA A 88 4.50 -16.13 5.02
N HIS A 89 5.49 -15.80 5.84
CA HIS A 89 6.91 -15.99 5.55
C HIS A 89 7.59 -16.67 6.76
N PRO A 90 8.62 -17.52 6.58
CA PRO A 90 9.33 -18.15 7.71
C PRO A 90 9.80 -17.18 8.80
N ASP A 91 10.17 -15.96 8.42
CA ASP A 91 10.63 -14.90 9.33
C ASP A 91 9.52 -13.94 9.81
N GLY A 92 8.26 -14.21 9.49
CA GLY A 92 7.12 -13.38 9.86
C GLY A 92 6.06 -13.33 8.76
N ALA A 93 6.03 -12.22 8.03
CA ALA A 93 5.14 -12.03 6.89
C ALA A 93 5.88 -11.34 5.74
N GLU A 94 5.43 -11.58 4.52
CA GLU A 94 5.90 -10.86 3.35
C GLU A 94 4.75 -10.04 2.78
N ILE A 95 4.98 -8.73 2.60
CA ILE A 95 4.06 -7.86 1.87
C ILE A 95 4.55 -7.69 0.43
N ILE A 96 3.66 -7.84 -0.54
CA ILE A 96 3.96 -7.82 -1.98
C ILE A 96 3.02 -6.86 -2.69
N PHE A 97 3.59 -5.85 -3.35
CA PHE A 97 2.88 -4.92 -4.23
C PHE A 97 3.18 -5.28 -5.69
N THR A 98 2.16 -5.32 -6.55
CA THR A 98 2.33 -5.58 -8.00
C THR A 98 2.07 -4.32 -8.82
N LEU A 99 3.13 -3.79 -9.42
CA LEU A 99 3.09 -2.62 -10.29
C LEU A 99 2.95 -3.03 -11.76
N ARG A 100 2.16 -2.26 -12.51
CA ARG A 100 1.99 -2.40 -13.96
C ARG A 100 2.23 -1.04 -14.62
N PRO A 101 2.94 -0.98 -15.75
CA PRO A 101 3.40 0.29 -16.29
C PRO A 101 2.29 1.17 -16.87
N LEU A 102 1.08 0.67 -17.21
CA LEU A 102 -0.10 1.47 -17.59
C LEU A 102 0.19 2.75 -18.40
N ASP A 103 0.81 2.59 -19.57
CA ASP A 103 1.21 3.67 -20.49
C ASP A 103 2.29 4.65 -19.99
N LEU A 104 2.93 4.36 -18.85
CA LEU A 104 4.13 5.04 -18.36
C LEU A 104 5.35 4.69 -19.23
N SER A 105 6.26 5.64 -19.34
CA SER A 105 7.62 5.39 -19.82
C SER A 105 8.40 4.49 -18.84
N ASP A 106 9.48 3.86 -19.31
CA ASP A 106 10.33 3.02 -18.46
C ASP A 106 10.90 3.80 -17.26
N ASP A 107 11.32 5.06 -17.47
CA ASP A 107 11.84 5.94 -16.40
C ASP A 107 10.76 6.33 -15.37
N GLU A 108 9.51 6.49 -15.80
CA GLU A 108 8.37 6.71 -14.89
C GLU A 108 8.06 5.46 -14.08
N PHE A 109 8.07 4.29 -14.74
CA PHE A 109 7.83 3.02 -14.10
C PHE A 109 8.94 2.64 -13.10
N ASP A 110 10.19 2.97 -13.39
CA ASP A 110 11.33 2.84 -12.47
C ASP A 110 11.17 3.69 -11.22
N ARG A 111 10.77 4.96 -11.38
CA ARG A 111 10.52 5.87 -10.26
C ARG A 111 9.35 5.42 -9.39
N ASP A 112 8.27 4.95 -10.00
CA ASP A 112 7.11 4.42 -9.28
C ASP A 112 7.48 3.15 -8.49
N THR A 113 8.27 2.26 -9.11
CA THR A 113 8.81 1.06 -8.45
C THR A 113 9.69 1.41 -7.24
N ALA A 114 10.55 2.41 -7.36
CA ALA A 114 11.38 2.88 -6.26
C ALA A 114 10.54 3.46 -5.11
N THR A 115 9.56 4.30 -5.45
CA THR A 115 8.65 4.94 -4.47
C THR A 115 7.88 3.89 -3.67
N VAL A 116 7.31 2.87 -4.33
CA VAL A 116 6.65 1.74 -3.64
C VAL A 116 7.64 0.97 -2.76
N GLY A 117 8.88 0.81 -3.20
CA GLY A 117 9.93 0.19 -2.38
C GLY A 117 10.16 0.92 -1.06
N GLU A 118 10.27 2.25 -1.11
CA GLU A 118 10.45 3.11 0.05
C GLU A 118 9.23 3.07 0.99
N ASP A 119 8.01 3.08 0.45
CA ASP A 119 6.78 2.95 1.22
C ASP A 119 6.73 1.62 2.00
N LEU A 120 7.10 0.51 1.35
CA LEU A 120 7.13 -0.80 2.02
C LEU A 120 8.25 -0.91 3.06
N ASP A 121 9.39 -0.25 2.85
CA ASP A 121 10.46 -0.15 3.85
C ASP A 121 10.00 0.65 5.08
N HIS A 122 9.28 1.75 4.88
CA HIS A 122 8.72 2.54 5.99
C HIS A 122 7.64 1.75 6.76
N LEU A 123 6.72 1.10 6.05
CA LEU A 123 5.72 0.22 6.66
C LEU A 123 6.39 -0.88 7.51
N ARG A 124 7.44 -1.53 6.99
CA ARG A 124 8.20 -2.54 7.72
C ARG A 124 8.72 -1.99 9.04
N ALA A 125 9.40 -0.85 9.01
CA ALA A 125 9.99 -0.25 10.21
C ALA A 125 8.93 0.02 11.28
N LEU A 126 7.81 0.65 10.90
CA LEU A 126 6.71 0.97 11.81
C LEU A 126 6.10 -0.28 12.47
N VAL A 127 5.89 -1.34 11.69
CA VAL A 127 5.31 -2.59 12.20
C VAL A 127 6.29 -3.33 13.10
N GLU A 128 7.57 -3.42 12.72
CA GLU A 128 8.59 -4.09 13.52
C GLU A 128 8.80 -3.37 14.85
N ASP A 129 8.79 -2.03 14.86
CA ASP A 129 8.88 -1.22 16.08
C ASP A 129 7.72 -1.49 17.03
N ARG A 130 6.48 -1.47 16.51
CA ARG A 130 5.27 -1.77 17.29
C ARG A 130 5.27 -3.22 17.82
N ASN A 131 5.73 -4.18 17.02
CA ASN A 131 5.82 -5.57 17.43
C ASN A 131 6.84 -5.77 18.55
N ARG A 132 7.99 -5.08 18.51
CA ARG A 132 8.97 -5.10 19.62
C ARG A 132 8.38 -4.48 20.89
N ALA A 133 7.71 -3.34 20.78
CA ALA A 133 7.08 -2.67 21.93
C ALA A 133 5.99 -3.53 22.60
N SER A 134 5.28 -4.36 21.83
CA SER A 134 4.22 -5.24 22.35
C SER A 134 4.74 -6.52 23.02
N ARG A 135 6.05 -6.80 22.90
CA ARG A 135 6.71 -7.99 23.47
C ARG A 135 7.58 -7.65 24.70
N SER A 136 7.78 -6.36 24.99
CA SER A 136 8.48 -5.86 26.18
C SER A 136 7.51 -5.67 27.35
#